data_AF-A0A4Y1ZYE5-F1
#
_entry.id   AF-A0A4Y1ZYE5-F1
#
_cell.length_a   1.000
_cell.length_b   1.000
_cell.length_c   1.000
_cell.angle_alpha   90.00
_cell.angle_beta   90.00
_cell.angle_gamma   90.00
#
_symmetry.space_group_name_H-M   'P 1'
#
loop_
_entity.id
_entity.type
_entity.pdbx_description
1 polymer ?
#
loop_
_entity_poly.entity_id
_entity_poly.type
_entity_poly.pdbx_seq_one_letter_code
_entity_poly.pdbx_strand_id
1 'polypeptide(L)'
;IKHHLKKYVSLYPQTHELLNNFVFVDDILGGHNSVIAAYTTSVECIHIFNEASMPLQKSATNSAELNELWGKNGFPIDTSPNSIGQKRMNYEVLGISWDNDRDVFYFDVENLLCFISKGTNTKRFCYRLRVESLTP
;
A
#
# COMPACT_ATOMS: atom_id res chain seq x y z
N ILE A 1 12.43 -4.60 -10.17
CA ILE A 1 11.76 -5.84 -9.68
C ILE A 1 11.41 -6.90 -10.74
N LYS A 2 10.69 -6.61 -11.84
CA LYS A 2 10.23 -7.64 -12.81
C LYS A 2 11.32 -8.58 -13.34
N HIS A 3 12.54 -8.07 -13.52
CA HIS A 3 13.68 -8.91 -13.89
C HIS A 3 14.05 -9.93 -12.79
N HIS A 4 14.05 -9.51 -11.52
CA HIS A 4 14.35 -10.38 -10.37
C HIS A 4 13.26 -11.46 -10.18
N LEU A 5 12.00 -11.13 -10.44
CA LEU A 5 10.87 -12.06 -10.31
C LEU A 5 11.04 -13.34 -11.16
N LYS A 6 11.70 -13.26 -12.32
CA LYS A 6 11.92 -14.42 -13.20
C LYS A 6 12.62 -15.59 -12.51
N LYS A 7 13.45 -15.33 -11.49
CA LYS A 7 14.16 -16.36 -10.72
C LYS A 7 13.24 -17.15 -9.80
N TYR A 8 12.10 -16.57 -9.41
CA TYR A 8 11.19 -17.14 -8.41
C TYR A 8 9.98 -17.83 -9.03
N VAL A 9 9.89 -17.92 -10.36
CA VAL A 9 8.78 -18.59 -11.06
C VAL A 9 8.61 -20.05 -10.58
N SER A 10 9.72 -20.76 -10.34
CA SER A 10 9.70 -22.15 -9.87
C SER A 10 9.59 -22.29 -8.35
N LEU A 11 10.00 -21.27 -7.58
CA LEU A 11 10.05 -21.33 -6.12
C LEU A 11 8.74 -20.84 -5.49
N TYR A 12 8.20 -19.73 -6.01
CA TYR A 12 6.99 -19.07 -5.50
C TYR A 12 6.05 -18.73 -6.66
N PRO A 13 5.44 -19.73 -7.33
CA PRO A 13 4.64 -19.50 -8.52
C PRO A 13 3.43 -18.57 -8.27
N GLN A 14 2.75 -18.73 -7.13
CA GLN A 14 1.60 -17.90 -6.74
C GLN A 14 2.02 -16.45 -6.44
N THR A 15 3.08 -16.26 -5.65
CA THR A 15 3.59 -14.93 -5.34
C THR A 15 4.18 -14.25 -6.57
N HIS A 16 4.81 -15.00 -7.48
CA HIS A 16 5.25 -14.47 -8.77
C HIS A 16 4.08 -13.93 -9.60
N GLU A 17 2.99 -14.69 -9.73
CA GLU A 17 1.81 -14.26 -10.46
C GLU A 17 1.19 -13.00 -9.84
N LEU A 18 1.04 -12.98 -8.51
CA LEU A 18 0.55 -11.81 -7.78
C LEU A 18 1.44 -10.61 -8.03
N LEU A 19 2.75 -10.72 -7.83
CA LEU A 19 3.68 -9.61 -8.01
C LEU A 19 3.78 -9.14 -9.47
N ASN A 20 3.55 -10.02 -10.44
CA ASN A 20 3.58 -9.62 -11.84
C ASN A 20 2.36 -8.75 -12.23
N ASN A 21 1.21 -8.97 -11.56
CA ASN A 21 -0.05 -8.31 -11.86
C ASN A 21 -0.34 -7.10 -10.95
N PHE A 22 0.14 -7.12 -9.70
CA PHE A 22 -0.30 -6.21 -8.65
C PHE A 22 0.81 -5.31 -8.06
N VAL A 23 1.99 -5.27 -8.70
CA VAL A 23 3.05 -4.31 -8.38
C VAL A 23 2.93 -3.08 -9.28
N PHE A 24 2.81 -1.91 -8.66
CA PHE A 24 2.67 -0.62 -9.33
C PHE A 24 3.74 0.35 -8.85
N VAL A 25 4.82 0.48 -9.63
CA VAL A 25 5.99 1.30 -9.29
C VAL A 25 6.59 0.84 -7.94
N ASP A 26 6.25 1.51 -6.86
CA ASP A 26 6.74 1.25 -5.50
C ASP A 26 5.69 0.57 -4.60
N ASP A 27 4.42 0.54 -5.02
CA ASP A 27 3.30 0.00 -4.25
C ASP A 27 2.97 -1.45 -4.66
N ILE A 28 2.48 -2.22 -3.69
CA ILE A 28 1.96 -3.58 -3.89
C ILE A 28 0.59 -3.66 -3.23
N LEU A 29 -0.42 -4.08 -3.99
CA LEU A 29 -1.76 -4.29 -3.47
C LEU A 29 -2.26 -5.68 -3.84
N GLY A 30 -2.26 -6.60 -2.88
CA GLY A 30 -2.67 -7.97 -3.11
C GLY A 30 -3.45 -8.53 -1.93
N GLY A 31 -4.20 -9.60 -2.18
CA GLY A 31 -5.01 -10.28 -1.18
C GLY A 31 -5.12 -11.77 -1.46
N HIS A 32 -5.56 -12.51 -0.45
CA HIS A 32 -5.84 -13.94 -0.53
C HIS A 32 -7.12 -14.27 0.23
N ASN A 33 -7.75 -15.39 -0.14
CA ASN A 33 -8.96 -15.88 0.53
C ASN A 33 -8.70 -16.52 1.92
N SER A 34 -7.43 -16.63 2.32
CA SER A 34 -7.01 -17.23 3.60
C SER A 34 -5.90 -16.40 4.23
N VAL A 35 -5.97 -16.20 5.54
CA VAL A 35 -4.97 -15.47 6.34
C VAL A 35 -3.60 -16.15 6.23
N ILE A 36 -3.55 -17.49 6.23
CA ILE A 36 -2.29 -18.23 6.10
C ILE A 36 -1.67 -18.03 4.72
N ALA A 37 -2.47 -18.10 3.65
CA ALA A 37 -1.98 -17.85 2.30
C ALA A 37 -1.47 -16.41 2.15
N ALA A 38 -2.23 -15.43 2.67
CA ALA A 38 -1.81 -14.03 2.69
C ALA A 38 -0.48 -13.84 3.44
N TYR A 39 -0.34 -14.47 4.61
CA TYR A 39 0.87 -14.42 5.41
C TYR A 39 2.06 -15.03 4.66
N THR A 40 1.90 -16.24 4.11
CA THR A 40 2.95 -16.92 3.32
C THR A 40 3.42 -16.05 2.16
N THR A 41 2.50 -15.54 1.34
CA THR A 41 2.85 -14.61 0.26
C THR A 41 3.55 -13.37 0.78
N SER A 42 3.15 -12.83 1.94
CA SER A 42 3.79 -11.64 2.52
C SER A 42 5.26 -11.91 2.89
N VAL A 43 5.55 -13.07 3.49
CA VAL A 43 6.92 -13.51 3.79
C VAL A 43 7.73 -13.65 2.50
N GLU A 44 7.16 -14.31 1.49
CA GLU A 44 7.81 -14.52 0.19
C GLU A 44 8.08 -13.18 -0.53
N CYS A 45 7.14 -12.25 -0.50
CA CYS A 45 7.31 -10.89 -0.99
C CYS A 45 8.49 -10.20 -0.32
N ILE A 46 8.54 -10.16 1.01
CA ILE A 46 9.66 -9.54 1.75
C ILE A 46 10.99 -10.16 1.35
N HIS A 47 11.06 -11.49 1.25
CA HIS A 47 12.27 -12.19 0.85
C HIS A 47 12.73 -11.77 -0.57
N ILE A 48 11.84 -11.83 -1.57
CA ILE A 48 12.13 -11.46 -2.95
C ILE A 48 12.61 -10.00 -3.06
N PHE A 49 11.95 -9.10 -2.36
CA PHE A 49 12.23 -7.67 -2.41
C PHE A 49 13.54 -7.32 -1.69
N ASN A 50 13.85 -7.98 -0.56
CA ASN A 50 15.14 -7.84 0.11
C ASN A 50 16.30 -8.36 -0.76
N GLU A 51 16.14 -9.52 -1.41
CA GLU A 51 17.13 -10.06 -2.35
C GLU A 51 17.34 -9.14 -3.57
N ALA A 52 16.29 -8.43 -3.99
CA ALA A 52 16.38 -7.41 -5.03
C ALA A 52 16.98 -6.08 -4.54
N SER A 53 17.39 -5.97 -3.26
CA SER A 53 17.81 -4.72 -2.61
C SER A 53 16.75 -3.61 -2.66
N MET A 54 15.47 -3.99 -2.60
CA MET A 54 14.29 -3.12 -2.65
C MET A 54 13.37 -3.41 -1.45
N PRO A 55 13.79 -3.18 -0.19
CA PRO A 55 13.03 -3.61 0.98
C PRO A 55 11.62 -2.98 1.03
N LEU A 56 10.60 -3.80 1.29
CA LEU A 56 9.23 -3.33 1.50
C LEU A 56 9.13 -2.59 2.83
N GLN A 57 8.45 -1.46 2.82
CA GLN A 57 8.19 -0.64 4.00
C GLN A 57 6.69 -0.41 4.13
N LYS A 58 6.21 -0.19 5.36
CA LYS A 58 4.84 0.25 5.65
C LYS A 58 3.73 -0.71 5.15
N SER A 59 3.74 -1.94 5.65
CA SER A 59 2.70 -2.94 5.35
C SER A 59 1.41 -2.62 6.11
N ALA A 60 0.27 -2.79 5.44
CA ALA A 60 -1.07 -2.59 5.98
C ALA A 60 -2.03 -3.69 5.52
N THR A 61 -3.04 -4.01 6.34
CA THR A 61 -4.02 -5.06 6.05
C THR A 61 -5.39 -4.73 6.67
N ASN A 62 -6.45 -5.22 6.04
CA ASN A 62 -7.83 -5.18 6.54
C ASN A 62 -8.14 -6.34 7.51
N SER A 63 -7.25 -7.34 7.61
CA SER A 63 -7.43 -8.50 8.50
C SER A 63 -6.69 -8.28 9.82
N ALA A 64 -7.44 -8.22 10.92
CA ALA A 64 -6.87 -8.12 12.26
C ALA A 64 -5.98 -9.33 12.61
N GLU A 65 -6.39 -10.53 12.19
CA GLU A 65 -5.62 -11.77 12.38
C GLU A 65 -4.26 -11.72 11.65
N LEU A 66 -4.26 -11.25 10.40
CA LEU A 66 -3.03 -11.09 9.64
C LEU A 66 -2.13 -10.00 10.24
N ASN A 67 -2.70 -8.90 10.72
CA ASN A 67 -1.96 -7.83 11.36
C ASN A 67 -1.26 -8.31 12.64
N GLU A 68 -1.93 -9.13 13.45
CA GLU A 68 -1.35 -9.72 14.65
C GLU A 68 -0.21 -10.70 14.29
N LEU A 69 -0.39 -11.53 13.26
CA LEU A 69 0.67 -12.43 12.77
C LEU A 69 1.90 -11.65 12.28
N TRP A 70 1.69 -10.61 11.49
CA TRP A 70 2.77 -9.73 11.05
C TRP A 70 3.50 -9.10 12.25
N GLY A 71 2.76 -8.63 13.26
CA GLY A 71 3.33 -7.99 14.44
C GLY A 71 4.19 -8.96 15.26
N LYS A 72 3.70 -10.19 15.46
CA LYS A 72 4.46 -11.26 16.14
C LYS A 72 5.75 -11.65 15.40
N ASN A 73 5.74 -11.56 14.07
CA ASN A 73 6.83 -11.99 13.22
C ASN A 73 7.75 -10.84 12.78
N GLY A 74 7.59 -9.64 13.36
CA GLY A 74 8.50 -8.50 13.13
C GLY A 74 8.39 -7.89 11.73
N PHE A 75 7.23 -8.00 11.09
CA PHE A 75 6.99 -7.35 9.81
C PHE A 75 7.02 -5.81 9.95
N PRO A 76 7.45 -5.09 8.90
CA PRO A 76 7.43 -3.64 8.87
C PRO A 76 5.99 -3.13 8.70
N ILE A 77 5.20 -3.17 9.76
CA ILE A 77 3.83 -2.65 9.80
C ILE A 77 3.89 -1.12 9.92
N ASP A 78 3.03 -0.42 9.18
CA ASP A 78 2.86 1.01 9.40
C ASP A 78 2.00 1.26 10.64
N THR A 79 2.67 1.58 11.74
CA THR A 79 2.05 1.96 13.02
C THR A 79 2.00 3.48 13.20
N SER A 80 2.28 4.28 12.17
CA SER A 80 2.31 5.74 12.34
C SER A 80 0.94 6.22 12.81
N PRO A 81 0.84 6.84 14.00
CA PRO A 81 -0.39 7.46 14.41
C PRO A 81 -0.59 8.68 13.51
N ASN A 82 -1.55 8.61 12.60
CA ASN A 82 -2.04 9.81 11.93
C ASN A 82 -2.40 10.82 13.02
N SER A 83 -1.88 12.04 12.86
CA SER A 83 -1.99 13.20 13.73
C SER A 83 -3.23 13.21 14.64
N ILE A 84 -3.00 13.43 15.93
CA ILE A 84 -3.98 13.60 17.01
C ILE A 84 -5.31 14.18 16.48
N GLY A 85 -6.33 13.33 16.29
CA GLY A 85 -7.68 13.76 15.91
C GLY A 85 -8.33 12.95 14.79
N GLN A 86 -7.58 12.28 13.92
CA GLN A 86 -8.18 11.37 12.93
C GLN A 86 -8.27 9.95 13.50
N LYS A 87 -9.48 9.58 13.91
CA LYS A 87 -9.81 8.26 14.48
C LYS A 87 -9.76 7.11 13.45
N ARG A 88 -9.18 7.33 12.26
CA ARG A 88 -9.07 6.35 11.18
C ARG A 88 -7.62 6.30 10.70
N MET A 89 -7.06 5.09 10.70
CA MET A 89 -5.78 4.83 10.04
C MET A 89 -6.03 4.93 8.54
N ASN A 90 -5.58 6.03 7.93
CA ASN A 90 -5.76 6.26 6.50
C ASN A 90 -4.44 5.85 5.84
N TYR A 91 -4.43 4.66 5.24
CA TYR A 91 -3.30 4.22 4.43
C TYR A 91 -3.40 4.88 3.05
N GLU A 92 -2.30 5.42 2.53
CA GLU A 92 -2.26 5.87 1.14
C GLU A 92 -1.72 4.75 0.25
N VAL A 93 -2.50 4.33 -0.74
CA VAL A 93 -2.08 3.37 -1.76
C VAL A 93 -2.33 4.04 -3.11
N LEU A 94 -1.30 4.15 -3.96
CA LEU A 94 -1.39 4.81 -5.26
C LEU A 94 -1.85 6.28 -5.20
N GLY A 95 -1.68 6.95 -4.06
CA GLY A 95 -2.15 8.31 -3.82
C GLY A 95 -3.66 8.43 -3.57
N ILE A 96 -4.33 7.33 -3.21
CA ILE A 96 -5.72 7.29 -2.78
C ILE A 96 -5.76 6.77 -1.34
N SER A 97 -6.64 7.34 -0.52
CA SER A 97 -6.81 6.89 0.86
C SER A 97 -7.59 5.58 0.92
N TRP A 98 -7.14 4.66 1.77
CA TRP A 98 -7.75 3.37 2.02
C TRP A 98 -8.17 3.28 3.49
N ASP A 99 -9.46 3.04 3.70
CA ASP A 99 -10.03 2.66 5.00
C ASP A 99 -9.96 1.14 5.09
N ASN A 100 -9.00 0.64 5.87
CA ASN A 100 -8.76 -0.79 6.03
C ASN A 100 -9.88 -1.50 6.80
N ASP A 101 -10.55 -0.82 7.73
CA ASP A 101 -11.64 -1.40 8.53
C ASP A 101 -12.86 -1.70 7.66
N ARG A 102 -13.16 -0.81 6.71
CA ARG A 102 -14.28 -0.96 5.78
C ARG A 102 -13.90 -1.64 4.47
N ASP A 103 -12.60 -1.77 4.22
CA ASP A 103 -12.02 -2.20 2.95
C ASP A 103 -12.50 -1.35 1.76
N VAL A 104 -12.45 -0.02 1.93
CA VAL A 104 -12.93 0.93 0.92
C VAL A 104 -11.86 1.97 0.62
N PHE A 105 -11.57 2.16 -0.67
CA PHE A 105 -10.82 3.31 -1.15
C PHE A 105 -11.73 4.53 -1.25
N TYR A 106 -11.27 5.68 -0.77
CA TYR A 106 -11.99 6.93 -0.89
C TYR A 106 -11.07 8.04 -1.37
N PHE A 107 -11.67 8.97 -2.11
CA PHE A 107 -11.00 10.13 -2.67
C PHE A 107 -11.85 11.36 -2.38
N ASP A 108 -11.23 12.41 -1.85
CA ASP A 108 -11.92 13.65 -1.54
C ASP A 108 -12.17 14.46 -2.82
N VAL A 109 -13.39 14.32 -3.34
CA VAL A 109 -13.84 14.99 -4.57
C VAL A 109 -14.09 16.48 -4.32
N GLU A 110 -14.44 16.91 -3.10
CA GLU A 110 -14.75 18.32 -2.83
C GLU A 110 -13.49 19.19 -2.92
N ASN A 111 -12.39 18.71 -2.38
CA ASN A 111 -11.08 19.35 -2.53
C ASN A 111 -10.64 19.42 -3.99
N LEU A 112 -10.89 18.36 -4.77
CA LEU A 112 -10.61 18.36 -6.21
C LEU A 112 -11.49 19.36 -6.97
N LEU A 113 -12.79 19.44 -6.66
CA LEU A 113 -13.73 20.36 -7.32
C LEU A 113 -13.41 21.83 -6.99
N CYS A 114 -13.15 22.11 -5.71
CA CYS A 114 -12.67 23.42 -5.26
C CYS A 114 -11.38 23.80 -6.01
N PHE A 115 -10.49 22.85 -6.24
CA PHE A 115 -9.24 23.08 -6.96
C PHE A 115 -9.40 23.30 -8.46
N ILE A 116 -10.20 22.50 -9.16
CA ILE A 116 -10.46 22.67 -10.60
C ILE A 116 -11.09 24.05 -10.84
N SER A 117 -11.93 24.53 -9.92
CA SER A 117 -12.54 25.86 -10.00
C SER A 117 -11.52 27.01 -9.93
N LYS A 118 -10.31 26.79 -9.38
CA LYS A 118 -9.22 27.77 -9.31
C LYS A 118 -8.43 27.93 -10.62
N GLY A 119 -8.79 27.17 -11.67
CA GLY A 119 -8.43 27.48 -13.06
C GLY A 119 -6.95 27.38 -13.45
N THR A 120 -6.09 26.78 -12.62
CA THR A 120 -4.64 26.68 -12.86
C THR A 120 -4.21 25.23 -13.07
N ASN A 121 -4.73 24.61 -14.12
CA ASN A 121 -4.52 23.18 -14.45
C ASN A 121 -3.12 22.88 -15.00
N THR A 122 -2.07 23.10 -14.19
CA THR A 122 -0.72 22.62 -14.52
C THR A 122 -0.40 21.36 -13.72
N LYS A 123 0.37 20.44 -14.31
CA LYS A 123 0.82 19.19 -13.66
C LYS A 123 1.44 19.47 -12.27
N ARG A 124 2.22 20.56 -12.14
CA ARG A 124 2.87 20.98 -10.89
C ARG A 124 1.87 21.50 -9.85
N PHE A 125 0.77 22.10 -10.29
CA PHE A 125 -0.29 22.60 -9.44
C PHE A 125 -1.15 21.45 -8.91
N CYS A 126 -1.43 20.42 -9.72
CA CYS A 126 -2.14 19.21 -9.28
C CYS A 126 -1.35 18.42 -8.22
N TYR A 127 -0.03 18.37 -8.32
CA TYR A 127 0.79 17.76 -7.25
C TYR A 127 0.82 18.58 -5.96
N ARG A 128 0.57 19.90 -6.01
CA ARG A 128 0.58 20.77 -4.82
C ARG A 128 -0.65 20.56 -3.93
N LEU A 129 -1.80 20.17 -4.50
CA LEU A 129 -2.97 19.72 -3.72
C LEU A 129 -2.62 18.67 -2.68
N ARG A 130 -1.76 17.74 -3.07
CA ARG A 130 -1.35 16.60 -2.25
C ARG A 130 -0.58 17.02 -0.99
N VAL A 131 0.13 18.14 -1.04
CA VAL A 131 0.96 18.61 0.09
C VAL A 131 0.15 19.48 1.05
N GLU A 132 -0.80 20.28 0.54
CA GLU A 132 -1.61 21.19 1.37
C GLU A 132 -2.76 20.47 2.11
N SER A 133 -3.24 19.31 1.63
CA SER A 133 -4.17 18.45 2.38
C SER A 133 -3.50 17.69 3.55
N LEU A 134 -2.17 17.79 3.69
CA LEU A 134 -1.36 17.12 4.71
C LEU A 134 -0.83 18.07 5.79
N THR A 135 -1.17 19.37 5.74
CA THR A 135 -0.83 20.35 6.78
C THR A 135 -2.07 20.73 7.59
N PRO A 136 -2.02 20.71 8.93
CA PRO A 136 -3.14 21.10 9.79
C PRO A 136 -3.48 22.59 9.70
#